data_AF-A0A534S854-F1
#
_entry.id   AF-A0A534S854-F1
#
_cell.length_a   1.000
_cell.length_b   1.000
_cell.length_c   1.000
_cell.angle_alpha   90.00
_cell.angle_beta   90.00
_cell.angle_gamma   90.00
#
_symmetry.space_group_name_H-M   'P 1'
#
loop_
_entity.id
_entity.type
_entity.pdbx_description
1 polymer ?
#
loop_
_entity_poly.entity_id
_entity_poly.type
_entity_poly.pdbx_seq_one_letter_code
_entity_poly.pdbx_strand_id
1 'polypeptide(L)'
;MADQKTISIACGDARVATRLPERTALLQAPAPLPPLPDPVGAIRAALAAPINHEPIPKLVGPASKVTIAFDDLVIHQFPMKAPDFRALAIPVLLQELERAGVKRHHITLLCANALHRKWTLSELATILGPDLTTAFSPSHLLCHDAEDREQLVFLGETERGIEVEVSKAVLDSDQLFYVNLTSLPFHGGWKS
;
A
#
# COMPACT_ATOMS: atom_id res chain seq x y z
N MET A 1 -12.21 47.69 -11.62
CA MET A 1 -11.77 46.72 -10.60
C MET A 1 -11.18 45.56 -11.36
N ALA A 2 -9.94 45.15 -11.06
CA ALA A 2 -9.31 44.05 -11.79
C ALA A 2 -10.13 42.78 -11.54
N ASP A 3 -10.56 42.13 -12.62
CA ASP A 3 -11.34 40.90 -12.55
C ASP A 3 -10.50 39.81 -11.87
N GLN A 4 -11.07 39.17 -10.86
CA GLN A 4 -10.38 38.20 -9.99
C GLN A 4 -11.25 36.96 -9.81
N LYS A 5 -10.63 35.79 -9.95
CA LYS A 5 -11.23 34.52 -9.53
C LYS A 5 -10.70 34.08 -8.19
N THR A 6 -11.58 33.44 -7.42
CA THR A 6 -11.21 32.81 -6.15
C THR A 6 -11.03 31.32 -6.35
N ILE A 7 -9.90 30.77 -5.93
CA ILE A 7 -9.61 29.34 -5.95
C ILE A 7 -9.33 28.83 -4.53
N SER A 8 -9.45 27.52 -4.34
CA SER A 8 -9.19 26.85 -3.06
C SER A 8 -7.96 25.95 -3.18
N ILE A 9 -6.87 26.31 -2.49
CA ILE A 9 -5.57 25.62 -2.52
C ILE A 9 -5.40 24.81 -1.23
N ALA A 10 -4.92 23.57 -1.32
CA ALA A 10 -4.60 22.78 -0.13
C ALA A 10 -3.39 23.38 0.62
N CYS A 11 -3.48 23.46 1.95
CA CYS A 11 -2.41 23.95 2.82
C CYS A 11 -2.50 23.22 4.17
N GLY A 12 -1.56 22.31 4.42
CA GLY A 12 -1.65 21.40 5.58
C GLY A 12 -2.89 20.52 5.51
N ASP A 13 -3.66 20.51 6.59
CA ASP A 13 -4.96 19.83 6.72
C ASP A 13 -6.16 20.69 6.26
N ALA A 14 -5.90 21.93 5.83
CA ALA A 14 -6.92 22.89 5.44
C ALA A 14 -6.88 23.23 3.95
N ARG A 15 -7.86 24.03 3.52
CA ARG A 15 -7.83 24.70 2.23
C ARG A 15 -7.90 26.21 2.41
N VAL A 16 -7.04 26.92 1.70
CA VAL A 16 -6.95 28.38 1.75
C VAL A 16 -7.60 28.97 0.50
N ALA A 17 -8.56 29.88 0.70
CA ALA A 17 -9.17 30.65 -0.38
C ALA A 17 -8.17 31.72 -0.87
N THR A 18 -7.84 31.69 -2.15
CA THR A 18 -6.85 32.57 -2.78
C THR A 18 -7.47 33.28 -3.97
N ARG A 19 -7.33 34.62 -4.02
CA ARG A 19 -7.77 35.43 -5.17
C ARG A 19 -6.63 35.56 -6.17
N LEU A 20 -6.91 35.22 -7.43
CA LEU A 20 -5.96 35.28 -8.52
C LEU A 20 -6.50 36.18 -9.64
N PRO A 21 -5.64 36.87 -10.41
CA PRO A 21 -6.06 37.57 -11.62
C PRO A 21 -6.77 36.63 -12.59
N GLU A 22 -7.81 37.10 -13.28
CA GLU A 22 -8.56 36.27 -14.24
C GLU A 22 -7.67 35.59 -15.30
N ARG A 23 -6.63 36.31 -15.75
CA ARG A 23 -5.64 35.83 -16.74
C ARG A 23 -4.86 34.58 -16.31
N THR A 24 -4.94 34.16 -15.04
CA THR A 24 -4.19 33.01 -14.52
C THR A 24 -4.73 31.71 -15.09
N ALA A 25 -3.93 30.94 -15.81
CA ALA A 25 -4.33 29.59 -16.21
C ALA A 25 -4.31 28.63 -15.01
N LEU A 26 -5.34 27.80 -14.87
CA LEU A 26 -5.41 26.74 -13.85
C LEU A 26 -5.28 25.40 -14.56
N LEU A 27 -4.25 24.63 -14.20
CA LEU A 27 -4.08 23.26 -14.66
C LEU A 27 -4.70 22.33 -13.63
N GLN A 28 -5.66 21.51 -14.05
CA GLN A 28 -6.36 20.57 -13.17
C GLN A 28 -6.20 19.15 -13.72
N ALA A 29 -6.04 18.19 -12.81
CA ALA A 29 -6.10 16.78 -13.17
C ALA A 29 -7.53 16.43 -13.64
N PRO A 30 -7.69 15.39 -14.47
CA PRO A 30 -9.00 14.83 -14.77
C PRO A 30 -9.76 14.46 -13.50
N ALA A 31 -11.09 14.51 -13.57
CA ALA A 31 -11.92 14.01 -12.49
C ALA A 31 -11.59 12.53 -12.19
N PRO A 32 -11.64 12.10 -10.92
CA PRO A 32 -11.44 10.70 -10.58
C PRO A 32 -12.50 9.83 -11.27
N LEU A 33 -12.16 8.57 -11.50
CA LEU A 33 -13.12 7.59 -12.00
C LEU A 33 -14.29 7.42 -11.01
N PRO A 34 -15.49 7.07 -11.50
CA PRO A 34 -16.60 6.74 -10.62
C PRO A 34 -16.22 5.63 -9.63
N PRO A 35 -16.65 5.72 -8.35
CA PRO A 35 -16.37 4.68 -7.37
C PRO A 35 -17.05 3.37 -7.77
N LEU A 36 -16.41 2.25 -7.43
CA LEU A 36 -17.02 0.93 -7.58
C LEU A 36 -18.21 0.80 -6.61
N PRO A 37 -19.35 0.23 -7.05
CA PRO A 37 -20.52 0.03 -6.18
C PRO A 37 -20.26 -0.99 -5.07
N ASP A 38 -19.43 -2.00 -5.36
CA ASP A 38 -18.96 -2.98 -4.39
C ASP A 38 -17.42 -3.16 -4.51
N PRO A 39 -16.64 -2.34 -3.80
CA PRO A 39 -15.18 -2.44 -3.82
C PRO A 39 -14.66 -3.80 -3.33
N VAL A 40 -15.32 -4.40 -2.32
CA VAL A 40 -14.90 -5.67 -1.73
C VAL A 40 -15.12 -6.83 -2.71
N GLY A 41 -16.28 -6.87 -3.36
CA GLY A 41 -16.56 -7.83 -4.43
C GLY A 41 -15.61 -7.70 -5.60
N ALA A 42 -15.28 -6.47 -5.99
CA ALA A 42 -14.30 -6.20 -7.06
C ALA A 42 -12.90 -6.70 -6.71
N ILE A 43 -12.42 -6.48 -5.46
CA ILE A 43 -11.14 -7.01 -4.99
C ILE A 43 -11.14 -8.54 -5.06
N ARG A 44 -12.21 -9.19 -4.58
CA ARG A 44 -12.31 -10.65 -4.60
C ARG A 44 -12.30 -11.20 -6.03
N ALA A 45 -13.02 -10.55 -6.95
CA ALA A 45 -13.02 -10.91 -8.37
C ALA A 45 -11.63 -10.76 -9.00
N ALA A 46 -10.90 -9.69 -8.67
CA ALA A 46 -9.54 -9.47 -9.15
C ALA A 46 -8.56 -10.55 -8.64
N LEU A 47 -8.65 -10.93 -7.36
CA LEU A 47 -7.81 -12.00 -6.80
C LEU A 47 -8.13 -13.39 -7.40
N ALA A 48 -9.37 -13.62 -7.82
CA ALA A 48 -9.78 -14.87 -8.46
C ALA A 48 -9.35 -14.97 -9.94
N ALA A 49 -9.11 -13.82 -10.59
CA ALA A 49 -8.74 -13.72 -12.00
C ALA A 49 -7.44 -12.90 -12.18
N PRO A 50 -6.29 -13.38 -11.68
CA PRO A 50 -5.02 -12.67 -11.79
C PRO A 50 -4.57 -12.50 -13.24
N ILE A 51 -3.89 -11.40 -13.53
CA ILE A 51 -3.33 -11.10 -14.86
C ILE A 51 -1.94 -11.73 -14.95
N ASN A 52 -1.71 -12.58 -15.95
CA ASN A 52 -0.42 -13.23 -16.23
C ASN A 52 0.20 -13.96 -15.03
N HIS A 53 -0.62 -14.49 -14.13
CA HIS A 53 -0.17 -15.19 -12.93
C HIS A 53 -1.17 -16.28 -12.54
N GLU A 54 -0.76 -17.21 -11.69
CA GLU A 54 -1.66 -18.23 -11.12
C GLU A 54 -2.46 -17.68 -9.93
N PRO A 55 -3.69 -18.18 -9.68
CA PRO A 55 -4.51 -17.78 -8.53
C PRO A 55 -3.96 -18.34 -7.21
N ILE A 56 -4.33 -17.70 -6.10
CA ILE A 56 -3.84 -18.00 -4.74
C ILE A 56 -3.82 -19.50 -4.39
N PRO A 57 -4.88 -20.31 -4.66
CA PRO A 57 -4.88 -21.73 -4.27
C PRO A 57 -3.82 -22.60 -4.97
N LYS A 58 -3.17 -22.11 -6.03
CA LYS A 58 -2.04 -22.78 -6.68
C LYS A 58 -0.67 -22.31 -6.20
N LEU A 59 -0.62 -21.19 -5.48
CA LEU A 59 0.60 -20.56 -5.01
C LEU A 59 0.95 -20.95 -3.58
N VAL A 60 -0.07 -21.24 -2.76
CA VAL A 60 0.10 -21.49 -1.33
C VAL A 60 -0.67 -22.73 -0.89
N GLY A 61 -0.26 -23.28 0.25
CA GLY A 61 -0.96 -24.36 0.94
C GLY A 61 -0.80 -24.27 2.46
N PRO A 62 -1.23 -25.31 3.22
CA PRO A 62 -1.30 -25.23 4.68
C PRO A 62 0.02 -25.00 5.42
N ALA A 63 1.14 -25.35 4.79
CA ALA A 63 2.48 -25.15 5.33
C ALA A 63 3.13 -23.83 4.90
N SER A 64 2.53 -23.11 3.94
CA SER A 64 3.14 -21.92 3.35
C SER A 64 3.29 -20.79 4.36
N LYS A 65 4.45 -20.14 4.32
CA LYS A 65 4.73 -18.84 4.94
C LYS A 65 4.45 -17.73 3.94
N VAL A 66 3.68 -16.74 4.36
CA VAL A 66 3.22 -15.67 3.46
C VAL A 66 3.56 -14.32 4.07
N THR A 67 4.17 -13.45 3.28
CA THR A 67 4.28 -12.03 3.63
C THR A 67 3.31 -11.23 2.78
N ILE A 68 2.54 -10.35 3.43
CA ILE A 68 1.74 -9.31 2.79
C ILE A 68 2.44 -7.99 3.10
N ALA A 69 3.23 -7.52 2.14
CA ALA A 69 3.81 -6.19 2.19
C ALA A 69 2.76 -5.15 1.76
N PHE A 70 2.78 -3.97 2.35
CA PHE A 70 1.86 -2.89 1.99
C PHE A 70 2.53 -1.52 2.06
N ASP A 71 2.10 -0.62 1.18
CA ASP A 71 2.56 0.78 1.18
C ASP A 71 2.32 1.44 2.54
N ASP A 72 3.19 2.36 2.94
CA ASP A 72 3.08 3.06 4.22
C ASP A 72 2.17 4.31 4.17
N LEU A 73 2.11 5.07 5.27
CA LEU A 73 1.18 6.19 5.40
C LEU A 73 1.45 7.35 4.42
N VAL A 74 2.68 7.49 3.88
CA VAL A 74 3.04 8.70 3.11
C VAL A 74 2.60 8.64 1.65
N ILE A 75 2.10 7.49 1.17
CA ILE A 75 1.61 7.36 -0.21
C ILE A 75 0.41 8.28 -0.51
N HIS A 76 -0.35 8.61 0.52
CA HIS A 76 -1.45 9.56 0.41
C HIS A 76 -0.94 10.99 0.60
N GLN A 77 -0.77 11.71 -0.52
CA GLN A 77 -0.57 13.17 -0.45
C GLN A 77 -1.84 13.91 0.00
N PHE A 78 -3.01 13.29 -0.21
CA PHE A 78 -4.30 13.76 0.31
C PHE A 78 -4.96 12.65 1.10
N PRO A 79 -5.62 12.96 2.24
CA PRO A 79 -6.33 11.95 3.03
C PRO A 79 -7.31 11.17 2.17
N MET A 80 -7.20 9.84 2.17
CA MET A 80 -8.21 9.01 1.53
C MET A 80 -9.51 9.06 2.33
N LYS A 81 -10.62 8.94 1.60
CA LYS A 81 -11.90 8.69 2.24
C LYS A 81 -11.84 7.31 2.88
N ALA A 82 -12.11 7.24 4.19
CA ALA A 82 -12.22 5.97 4.89
C ALA A 82 -13.40 5.12 4.35
N PRO A 83 -13.28 3.79 4.33
CA PRO A 83 -12.10 3.02 4.70
C PRO A 83 -10.99 3.11 3.64
N ASP A 84 -9.74 3.05 4.10
CA ASP A 84 -8.57 2.96 3.23
C ASP A 84 -8.63 1.70 2.36
N PHE A 85 -8.12 1.75 1.14
CA PHE A 85 -8.08 0.58 0.26
C PHE A 85 -7.34 -0.61 0.89
N ARG A 86 -6.25 -0.38 1.63
CA ARG A 86 -5.51 -1.44 2.34
C ARG A 86 -6.36 -2.09 3.42
N ALA A 87 -7.17 -1.31 4.14
CA ALA A 87 -8.16 -1.79 5.10
C ALA A 87 -9.30 -2.60 4.44
N LEU A 88 -9.49 -2.51 3.12
CA LEU A 88 -10.41 -3.36 2.36
C LEU A 88 -9.72 -4.58 1.75
N ALA A 89 -8.56 -4.38 1.12
CA ALA A 89 -7.88 -5.39 0.33
C ALA A 89 -7.19 -6.45 1.18
N ILE A 90 -6.50 -6.05 2.26
CA ILE A 90 -5.77 -7.00 3.11
C ILE A 90 -6.74 -7.98 3.78
N PRO A 91 -7.89 -7.57 4.35
CA PRO A 91 -8.85 -8.54 4.89
C PRO A 91 -9.39 -9.53 3.85
N VAL A 92 -9.65 -9.11 2.61
CA VAL A 92 -10.09 -10.01 1.55
C VAL A 92 -8.97 -10.99 1.18
N LEU A 93 -7.74 -10.51 1.05
CA LEU A 93 -6.57 -11.36 0.78
C LEU A 93 -6.35 -12.40 1.90
N LEU A 94 -6.46 -11.98 3.16
CA LEU A 94 -6.37 -12.89 4.31
C LEU A 94 -7.44 -13.99 4.26
N GLN A 95 -8.69 -13.65 3.91
CA GLN A 95 -9.74 -14.65 3.76
C GLN A 95 -9.43 -15.67 2.65
N GLU A 96 -8.89 -15.22 1.52
CA GLU A 96 -8.52 -16.12 0.42
C GLU A 96 -7.33 -17.02 0.77
N LEU A 97 -6.34 -16.50 1.51
CA LEU A 97 -5.21 -17.29 2.03
C LEU A 97 -5.68 -18.35 3.04
N GLU A 98 -6.57 -17.99 3.95
CA GLU A 98 -7.15 -18.91 4.92
C GLU A 98 -8.00 -20.00 4.25
N ARG A 99 -8.75 -19.65 3.20
CA ARG A 99 -9.47 -20.62 2.36
C ARG A 99 -8.54 -21.58 1.63
N ALA A 100 -7.37 -21.11 1.22
CA ALA A 100 -6.29 -21.95 0.67
C ALA A 100 -5.55 -22.77 1.74
N GLY A 101 -5.92 -22.63 3.02
CA GLY A 101 -5.41 -23.41 4.14
C GLY A 101 -4.23 -22.76 4.88
N VAL A 102 -3.76 -21.57 4.47
CA VAL A 102 -2.66 -20.87 5.15
C VAL A 102 -3.11 -20.50 6.56
N LYS A 103 -2.32 -20.89 7.55
CA LYS A 103 -2.63 -20.57 8.95
C LYS A 103 -2.26 -19.13 9.25
N ARG A 104 -3.10 -18.43 10.04
CA ARG A 104 -2.87 -17.01 10.39
C ARG A 104 -1.46 -16.71 10.93
N HIS A 105 -0.89 -17.60 11.75
CA HIS A 105 0.45 -17.43 12.33
C HIS A 105 1.60 -17.64 11.32
N HIS A 106 1.32 -18.09 10.11
CA HIS A 106 2.28 -18.12 9.00
C HIS A 106 2.21 -16.86 8.13
N ILE A 107 1.32 -15.92 8.46
CA ILE A 107 1.14 -14.67 7.70
C ILE A 107 1.79 -13.52 8.46
N THR A 108 2.66 -12.79 7.77
CA THR A 108 3.27 -11.55 8.26
C THR A 108 2.77 -10.38 7.44
N LEU A 109 2.29 -9.34 8.10
CA LEU A 109 2.03 -8.03 7.50
C LEU A 109 3.28 -7.16 7.67
N LEU A 110 3.81 -6.64 6.56
CA LEU A 110 5.02 -5.83 6.55
C LEU A 110 4.74 -4.46 5.91
N CYS A 111 4.80 -3.40 6.71
CA CYS A 111 4.77 -2.04 6.19
C CYS A 111 6.07 -1.78 5.40
N ALA A 112 5.94 -1.47 4.11
CA ALA A 112 7.05 -1.22 3.20
C ALA A 112 7.48 0.27 3.27
N ASN A 113 7.92 0.70 4.44
CA ASN A 113 8.26 2.10 4.73
C ASN A 113 9.66 2.53 4.24
N ALA A 114 10.42 1.66 3.58
CA ALA A 114 11.78 1.94 3.08
C ALA A 114 12.65 2.65 4.15
N LEU A 115 13.18 3.84 3.83
CA LEU A 115 13.99 4.67 4.74
C LEU A 115 13.18 5.59 5.65
N HIS A 116 11.84 5.54 5.62
CA HIS A 116 11.03 6.28 6.60
C HIS A 116 11.16 5.64 7.98
N ARG A 117 10.95 6.45 9.02
CA ARG A 117 10.84 5.94 10.38
C ARG A 117 9.79 4.84 10.49
N LYS A 118 9.94 3.98 11.49
CA LYS A 118 8.91 3.00 11.85
C LYS A 118 7.63 3.71 12.31
N TRP A 119 6.50 3.12 11.96
CA TRP A 119 5.17 3.57 12.34
C TRP A 119 4.72 2.87 13.61
N THR A 120 4.01 3.61 14.46
CA THR A 120 3.34 3.02 15.63
C THR A 120 2.11 2.22 15.18
N LEU A 121 1.65 1.27 16.01
CA LEU A 121 0.41 0.53 15.72
C LEU A 121 -0.80 1.45 15.56
N SER A 122 -0.88 2.53 16.35
CA SER A 122 -1.96 3.53 16.23
C SER A 122 -1.91 4.28 14.91
N GLU A 123 -0.72 4.55 14.37
CA GLU A 123 -0.58 5.16 13.05
C GLU A 123 -0.94 4.17 11.95
N LEU A 124 -0.46 2.93 12.03
CA LEU A 124 -0.85 1.87 11.07
C LEU A 124 -2.36 1.62 11.07
N ALA A 125 -3.03 1.74 12.22
CA ALA A 125 -4.48 1.59 12.32
C ALA A 125 -5.26 2.62 11.49
N THR A 126 -4.67 3.77 11.17
CA THR A 126 -5.31 4.78 10.30
C THR A 126 -5.48 4.30 8.86
N ILE A 127 -4.64 3.36 8.40
CA ILE A 127 -4.65 2.83 7.03
C ILE A 127 -5.08 1.36 6.96
N LEU A 128 -4.88 0.60 8.04
CA LEU A 128 -5.26 -0.81 8.13
C LEU A 128 -6.63 -1.02 8.79
N GLY A 129 -7.11 -0.02 9.52
CA GLY A 129 -8.27 -0.14 10.39
C GLY A 129 -7.91 -0.77 11.75
N PRO A 130 -8.69 -0.45 12.80
CA PRO A 130 -8.42 -0.94 14.16
C PRO A 130 -8.55 -2.46 14.25
N ASP A 131 -9.51 -3.07 13.54
CA ASP A 131 -9.76 -4.50 13.59
C ASP A 131 -8.56 -5.32 13.11
N LEU A 132 -7.94 -4.91 12.00
CA LEU A 132 -6.79 -5.60 11.45
C LEU A 132 -5.56 -5.46 12.35
N THR A 133 -5.28 -4.26 12.84
CA THR A 133 -4.14 -4.03 13.76
C THR A 133 -4.30 -4.74 15.10
N THR A 134 -5.53 -4.91 15.58
CA THR A 134 -5.80 -5.65 16.83
C THR A 134 -5.73 -7.16 16.62
N ALA A 135 -6.02 -7.65 15.41
CA ALA A 135 -6.00 -9.07 15.10
C ALA A 135 -4.59 -9.65 14.90
N PHE A 136 -3.56 -8.81 14.73
CA PHE A 136 -2.18 -9.24 14.54
C PHE A 136 -1.33 -8.92 15.77
N SER A 137 -0.48 -9.86 16.19
CA SER A 137 0.49 -9.58 17.23
C SER A 137 1.58 -8.64 16.70
N PRO A 138 2.30 -7.92 17.58
CA PRO A 138 3.44 -7.09 17.18
C PRO A 138 4.56 -7.84 16.46
N SER A 139 4.60 -9.18 16.54
CA SER A 139 5.57 -10.01 15.82
C SER A 139 5.14 -10.37 14.39
N HIS A 140 3.88 -10.12 14.03
CA HIS A 140 3.31 -10.42 12.70
C HIS A 140 2.76 -9.16 11.99
N LEU A 141 2.81 -7.98 12.62
CA LEU A 141 2.60 -6.69 11.98
C LEU A 141 3.82 -5.81 12.25
N LEU A 142 4.68 -5.68 11.24
CA LEU A 142 6.00 -5.09 11.36
C LEU A 142 6.15 -3.88 10.43
N CYS A 143 7.08 -3.00 10.76
CA CYS A 143 7.65 -2.03 9.82
C CYS A 143 9.00 -2.53 9.34
N HIS A 144 9.26 -2.39 8.04
CA HIS A 144 10.58 -2.61 7.48
C HIS A 144 11.61 -1.65 8.09
N ASP A 145 12.86 -2.10 8.15
CA ASP A 145 14.01 -1.31 8.57
C ASP A 145 15.12 -1.49 7.55
N ALA A 146 15.37 -0.45 6.76
CA ALA A 146 16.40 -0.46 5.72
C ALA A 146 17.82 -0.27 6.28
N GLU A 147 17.98 0.00 7.57
CA GLU A 147 19.30 0.11 8.23
C GLU A 147 19.62 -1.14 9.08
N ASP A 148 18.66 -2.03 9.29
CA ASP A 148 18.85 -3.30 9.98
C ASP A 148 19.48 -4.34 9.04
N ARG A 149 20.82 -4.33 8.99
CA ARG A 149 21.62 -5.25 8.17
C ARG A 149 21.37 -6.73 8.49
N GLU A 150 20.92 -7.06 9.70
CA GLU A 150 20.58 -8.44 10.06
C GLU A 150 19.26 -8.89 9.45
N GLN A 151 18.40 -7.96 9.03
CA GLN A 151 17.10 -8.22 8.40
C GLN A 151 17.11 -7.97 6.89
N LEU A 152 18.27 -7.68 6.31
CA LEU A 152 18.48 -7.49 4.88
C LEU A 152 19.21 -8.68 4.26
N VAL A 153 18.92 -8.92 2.98
CA VAL A 153 19.62 -9.89 2.13
C VAL A 153 20.00 -9.22 0.83
N PHE A 154 21.29 -9.29 0.52
CA PHE A 154 21.83 -8.90 -0.76
C PHE A 154 21.49 -9.95 -1.83
N LEU A 155 20.78 -9.52 -2.88
CA LEU A 155 20.39 -10.37 -4.01
C LEU A 155 21.40 -10.35 -5.15
N GLY A 156 22.29 -9.35 -5.19
CA GLY A 156 23.24 -9.13 -6.26
C GLY A 156 23.23 -7.69 -6.74
N GLU A 157 23.78 -7.48 -7.94
CA GLU A 157 23.83 -6.18 -8.59
C GLU A 157 23.02 -6.21 -9.89
N THR A 158 22.38 -5.09 -10.22
CA THR A 158 21.80 -4.88 -11.55
C THR A 158 22.89 -4.79 -12.63
N GLU A 159 22.53 -4.90 -13.91
CA GLU A 159 23.47 -4.70 -15.05
C GLU A 159 24.20 -3.34 -15.01
N ARG A 160 23.67 -2.37 -14.26
CA ARG A 160 24.25 -1.04 -14.07
C ARG A 160 25.13 -0.92 -12.83
N GLY A 161 25.41 -2.02 -12.12
CA GLY A 161 26.22 -2.04 -10.90
C GLY A 161 25.52 -1.45 -9.68
N ILE A 162 24.18 -1.47 -9.65
CA ILE A 162 23.40 -1.03 -8.48
C ILE A 162 23.12 -2.25 -7.62
N GLU A 163 23.58 -2.21 -6.37
CA GLU A 163 23.31 -3.24 -5.35
C GLU A 163 21.79 -3.36 -5.08
N VAL A 164 21.31 -4.60 -4.98
CA VAL A 164 19.92 -4.92 -4.69
C VAL A 164 19.87 -5.65 -3.36
N GLU A 165 19.30 -4.99 -2.36
CA GLU A 165 19.02 -5.58 -1.05
C GLU A 165 17.52 -5.58 -0.80
N VAL A 166 17.02 -6.64 -0.17
CA VAL A 166 15.61 -6.78 0.21
C VAL A 166 15.48 -7.24 1.65
N SER A 167 14.30 -7.05 2.24
CA SER A 167 13.99 -7.65 3.54
C SER A 167 14.04 -9.18 3.46
N LYS A 168 14.59 -9.81 4.50
CA LYS A 168 14.53 -11.27 4.68
C LYS A 168 13.13 -11.85 4.54
N ALA A 169 12.10 -11.10 4.98
CA ALA A 169 10.71 -11.50 4.85
C ALA A 169 10.29 -11.82 3.40
N VAL A 170 10.94 -11.20 2.40
CA VAL A 170 10.70 -11.49 0.98
C VAL A 170 11.18 -12.89 0.60
N LEU A 171 12.35 -13.30 1.08
CA LEU A 171 12.95 -14.61 0.74
C LEU A 171 12.50 -15.74 1.66
N ASP A 172 12.18 -15.43 2.91
CA ASP A 172 11.74 -16.40 3.91
C ASP A 172 10.26 -16.82 3.72
N SER A 173 9.54 -16.12 2.84
CA SER A 173 8.16 -16.43 2.49
C SER A 173 8.10 -17.30 1.24
N ASP A 174 7.22 -18.31 1.25
CA ASP A 174 6.89 -19.09 0.06
C ASP A 174 6.11 -18.24 -0.95
N GLN A 175 5.35 -17.24 -0.47
CA GLN A 175 4.66 -16.27 -1.31
C GLN A 175 4.69 -14.87 -0.69
N LEU A 176 5.08 -13.89 -1.50
CA LEU A 176 4.94 -12.47 -1.20
C LEU A 176 3.73 -11.91 -1.95
N PHE A 177 2.89 -11.16 -1.26
CA PHE A 177 1.88 -10.27 -1.84
C PHE A 177 2.27 -8.82 -1.52
N TYR A 178 2.18 -7.92 -2.50
CA TYR A 178 2.39 -6.49 -2.28
C TYR A 178 1.08 -5.74 -2.54
N VAL A 179 0.53 -5.09 -1.52
CA VAL A 179 -0.71 -4.30 -1.61
C VAL A 179 -0.33 -2.83 -1.72
N ASN A 180 -0.37 -2.32 -2.95
CA ASN A 180 0.01 -0.94 -3.26
C ASN A 180 -1.19 -0.05 -3.58
N LEU A 181 -0.91 1.25 -3.56
CA LEU A 181 -1.82 2.30 -3.98
C LEU A 181 -1.16 3.10 -5.11
N THR A 182 -1.68 2.96 -6.32
CA THR A 182 -1.20 3.76 -7.46
C THR A 182 -1.70 5.19 -7.31
N SER A 183 -0.91 6.06 -6.66
CA SER A 183 -1.39 7.41 -6.34
C SER A 183 -1.01 8.48 -7.37
N LEU A 184 0.19 8.46 -7.97
CA LEU A 184 0.67 9.59 -8.80
C LEU A 184 1.69 9.20 -9.89
N PRO A 185 1.70 9.91 -11.04
CA PRO A 185 2.72 9.76 -12.08
C PRO A 185 4.11 10.27 -11.67
N PHE A 186 4.23 10.98 -10.55
CA PHE A 186 5.51 11.47 -10.01
C PHE A 186 6.35 10.37 -9.35
N HIS A 187 5.79 9.18 -9.15
CA HIS A 187 6.45 8.05 -8.46
C HIS A 187 7.41 7.25 -9.34
N GLY A 188 7.95 7.83 -10.43
CA GLY A 188 9.14 7.30 -11.11
C GLY A 188 8.94 6.06 -12.00
N GLY A 189 7.74 5.84 -12.55
CA GLY A 189 7.48 4.72 -13.47
C GLY A 189 6.92 3.49 -12.75
N TRP A 190 7.47 2.30 -13.04
CA TRP A 190 7.03 1.03 -12.45
C TRP A 190 7.35 1.02 -10.95
N LYS A 191 6.37 1.36 -10.13
CA LYS A 191 6.44 1.14 -8.68
C LYS A 191 6.21 -0.36 -8.41
N SER A 192 6.89 -0.91 -7.39
CA SER A 192 6.56 -2.20 -6.80
C SER A 192 5.11 -2.26 -6.30
#